data_AF-A0A1I1GTJ7-F1
#
_entry.id   AF-A0A1I1GTJ7-F1
#
_cell.length_a   1.000
_cell.length_b   1.000
_cell.length_c   1.000
_cell.angle_alpha   90.00
_cell.angle_beta   90.00
_cell.angle_gamma   90.00
#
_symmetry.space_group_name_H-M   'P 1'
#
loop_
_entity.id
_entity.type
_entity.pdbx_description
1 polymer ?
#
loop_
_entity_poly.entity_id
_entity_poly.type
_entity_poly.pdbx_seq_one_letter_code
_entity_poly.pdbx_strand_id
1 'polypeptide(L)'
;MHADSLLRGVGRVAEQGEHLLSLRTLSGPDPSRRVDVAMGALVDLAELLRAGAPFPPRPEVAGRGNDSRVPRPDGGSRESSPDDTGTEDALVRRVLEVGDEHDEVTLEAFEPSVADRIADASRFETVGSRVVVPLSSVVPYARNWRPVIEALIERVEDALEDFRRIVRRVRAAGGNGTLVTGCEAVVEMLETLALVVRRADADARYVRERTDHRQGELLATVERAATQLRPQQRTRSRTRSDDNA
;
A
#
# COMPACT_ATOMS: atom_id res chain seq x y z
N MET A 1 7.53 8.30 8.65
CA MET A 1 7.09 6.93 8.28
C MET A 1 8.04 6.40 7.22
N HIS A 2 8.29 5.10 7.12
CA HIS A 2 9.16 4.51 6.09
C HIS A 2 8.34 3.63 5.15
N ALA A 3 8.68 3.62 3.86
CA ALA A 3 7.99 2.83 2.84
C ALA A 3 8.03 1.33 3.15
N ASP A 4 9.17 0.86 3.65
CA ASP A 4 9.40 -0.52 4.09
C ASP A 4 8.31 -1.01 5.08
N SER A 5 7.85 -0.16 6.00
CA SER A 5 6.78 -0.53 6.94
C SER A 5 5.45 -0.84 6.24
N LEU A 6 5.12 -0.12 5.16
CA LEU A 6 3.91 -0.37 4.39
C LEU A 6 4.05 -1.62 3.52
N LEU A 7 5.18 -1.75 2.82
CA LEU A 7 5.41 -2.84 1.89
C LEU A 7 5.55 -4.18 2.61
N ARG A 8 6.24 -4.24 3.76
CA ARG A 8 6.25 -5.42 4.64
C ARG A 8 4.87 -5.78 5.16
N GLY A 9 4.01 -4.79 5.39
CA GLY A 9 2.62 -5.04 5.77
C GLY A 9 1.90 -5.91 4.75
N VAL A 10 2.04 -5.58 3.46
CA VAL A 10 1.48 -6.37 2.35
C VAL A 10 2.26 -7.66 2.11
N GLY A 11 3.60 -7.62 2.21
CA GLY A 11 4.45 -8.81 2.07
C GLY A 11 4.08 -9.92 3.05
N ARG A 12 3.77 -9.58 4.30
CA ARG A 12 3.27 -10.54 5.30
C ARG A 12 1.94 -11.19 4.88
N VAL A 13 1.07 -10.46 4.20
CA VAL A 13 -0.20 -11.00 3.67
C VAL A 13 0.08 -11.95 2.50
N ALA A 14 0.92 -11.52 1.56
CA ALA A 14 1.33 -12.32 0.40
C ALA A 14 1.98 -13.65 0.85
N GLU A 15 2.91 -13.60 1.81
CA GLU A 15 3.57 -14.79 2.39
C GLU A 15 2.54 -15.80 2.93
N GLN A 16 1.49 -15.33 3.63
CA GLN A 16 0.43 -16.22 4.09
C GLN A 16 -0.38 -16.81 2.93
N GLY A 17 -0.62 -16.03 1.87
CA GLY A 17 -1.24 -16.49 0.64
C GLY A 17 -0.43 -17.60 -0.04
N GLU A 18 0.86 -17.37 -0.27
CA GLU A 18 1.77 -18.36 -0.84
C GLU A 18 1.81 -19.65 -0.02
N HIS A 19 1.92 -19.52 1.30
CA HIS A 19 1.87 -20.68 2.18
C HIS A 19 0.57 -21.45 2.05
N LEU A 20 -0.58 -20.79 2.04
CA LEU A 20 -1.90 -21.43 1.82
C LEU A 20 -1.99 -22.11 0.45
N LEU A 21 -1.39 -21.53 -0.60
CA LEU A 21 -1.32 -22.13 -1.92
C LEU A 21 -0.39 -23.36 -1.95
N SER A 22 0.70 -23.33 -1.19
CA SER A 22 1.67 -24.44 -1.09
C SER A 22 1.14 -25.66 -0.34
N LEU A 23 0.17 -25.48 0.56
CA LEU A 23 -0.42 -26.58 1.32
C LEU A 23 -1.07 -27.60 0.39
N ARG A 24 -0.80 -28.89 0.61
CA ARG A 24 -1.42 -29.99 -0.16
C ARG A 24 -2.90 -30.17 0.20
N THR A 25 -3.23 -30.03 1.47
CA THR A 25 -4.59 -30.13 2.02
C THR A 25 -4.91 -28.89 2.84
N LEU A 26 -6.17 -28.43 2.79
CA LEU A 26 -6.67 -27.25 3.51
C LEU A 26 -7.43 -27.68 4.77
N SER A 27 -6.86 -28.63 5.50
CA SER A 27 -7.48 -29.27 6.67
C SER A 27 -6.63 -29.05 7.92
N GLY A 28 -7.28 -28.99 9.07
CA GLY A 28 -6.62 -28.72 10.36
C GLY A 28 -6.54 -27.23 10.70
N PRO A 29 -5.82 -26.87 11.77
CA PRO A 29 -5.80 -25.50 12.29
C PRO A 29 -4.86 -24.56 11.54
N ASP A 30 -3.87 -25.09 10.80
CA ASP A 30 -2.85 -24.27 10.13
C ASP A 30 -3.42 -23.29 9.09
N PRO A 31 -4.34 -23.69 8.19
CA PRO A 31 -4.93 -22.75 7.23
C PRO A 31 -5.66 -21.58 7.91
N SER A 32 -6.48 -21.86 8.92
CA SER A 32 -7.20 -20.81 9.65
C SER A 32 -6.26 -19.85 10.37
N ARG A 33 -5.20 -20.37 11.01
CA ARG A 33 -4.18 -19.53 11.66
C ARG A 33 -3.51 -18.57 10.67
N ARG A 34 -3.23 -19.02 9.44
CA ARG A 34 -2.61 -18.18 8.40
C ARG A 34 -3.55 -17.07 7.94
N VAL A 35 -4.85 -17.37 7.80
CA VAL A 35 -5.86 -16.35 7.53
C VAL A 35 -5.93 -15.32 8.65
N ASP A 36 -5.89 -15.74 9.91
CA ASP A 36 -5.89 -14.82 11.06
C ASP A 36 -4.67 -13.89 11.06
N VAL A 37 -3.49 -14.42 10.73
CA VAL A 37 -2.25 -13.63 10.58
C VAL A 37 -2.37 -12.62 9.43
N ALA A 38 -2.92 -13.03 8.28
CA ALA A 38 -3.14 -12.15 7.14
C ALA A 38 -4.10 -11.01 7.48
N MET A 39 -5.22 -11.31 8.17
CA MET A 39 -6.16 -10.29 8.64
C MET A 39 -5.50 -9.31 9.62
N GLY A 40 -4.69 -9.82 10.57
CA GLY A 40 -3.93 -8.98 11.49
C GLY A 40 -2.98 -8.02 10.78
N ALA A 41 -2.23 -8.52 9.79
CA ALA A 41 -1.33 -7.69 8.99
C ALA A 41 -2.07 -6.59 8.19
N LEU A 42 -3.26 -6.89 7.67
CA LEU A 42 -4.10 -5.90 6.99
C LEU A 42 -4.64 -4.82 7.94
N VAL A 43 -4.97 -5.18 9.17
CA VAL A 43 -5.36 -4.22 10.21
C VAL A 43 -4.19 -3.31 10.56
N ASP A 44 -3.00 -3.88 10.80
CA ASP A 44 -1.78 -3.10 11.04
C ASP A 44 -1.51 -2.12 9.89
N LEU A 45 -1.67 -2.57 8.64
CA LEU A 45 -1.47 -1.75 7.46
C LEU A 45 -2.49 -0.60 7.37
N ALA A 46 -3.74 -0.86 7.71
CA ALA A 46 -4.78 0.17 7.77
C ALA A 46 -4.45 1.23 8.83
N GLU A 47 -3.96 0.82 10.01
CA GLU A 47 -3.53 1.75 11.06
C GLU A 47 -2.28 2.54 10.66
N LEU A 48 -1.32 1.90 9.98
CA LEU A 48 -0.15 2.61 9.42
C LEU A 48 -0.58 3.67 8.42
N LEU A 49 -1.43 3.33 7.44
CA LEU A 49 -1.93 4.30 6.47
C LEU A 49 -2.71 5.44 7.14
N ARG A 50 -3.50 5.13 8.17
CA ARG A 50 -4.22 6.13 8.97
C ARG A 50 -3.26 7.08 9.70
N ALA A 51 -2.19 6.55 10.31
CA ALA A 51 -1.19 7.36 11.00
C ALA A 51 -0.37 8.23 10.03
N GLY A 52 -0.24 7.82 8.77
CA GLY A 52 0.41 8.57 7.70
C GLY A 52 -0.47 9.62 7.03
N ALA A 53 -1.73 9.77 7.45
CA ALA A 53 -2.63 10.73 6.84
C ALA A 53 -2.23 12.18 7.16
N PRO A 54 -2.30 13.11 6.18
CA PRO A 54 -2.76 12.90 4.80
C PRO A 54 -1.67 12.29 3.89
N PHE A 55 -2.04 11.26 3.12
CA PHE A 55 -1.23 10.67 2.06
C PHE A 55 -2.03 10.61 0.75
N PRO A 56 -1.37 10.76 -0.42
CA PRO A 56 -0.12 11.49 -0.63
C PRO A 56 -0.29 13.00 -0.36
N PRO A 57 0.73 13.69 0.17
CA PRO A 57 0.74 15.14 0.28
C PRO A 57 0.76 15.81 -1.10
N ARG A 58 0.22 17.03 -1.19
CA ARG A 58 0.42 17.89 -2.35
C ARG A 58 1.88 18.33 -2.36
N PRO A 59 2.71 17.99 -3.34
CA PRO A 59 4.02 18.62 -3.43
C PRO A 59 3.78 20.11 -3.71
N GLU A 60 4.15 20.99 -2.78
CA GLU A 60 4.23 22.42 -3.05
C GLU A 60 5.16 22.59 -4.26
N VAL A 61 4.59 23.07 -5.37
CA VAL A 61 5.40 23.55 -6.48
C VAL A 61 6.07 24.81 -5.95
N ALA A 62 7.26 24.65 -5.36
CA ALA A 62 8.13 25.77 -5.02
C ALA A 62 8.15 26.68 -6.24
N GLY A 63 7.68 27.91 -6.05
CA GLY A 63 7.36 28.83 -7.14
C GLY A 63 8.45 28.83 -8.18
N ARG A 64 8.06 28.68 -9.45
CA ARG A 64 8.87 29.21 -10.54
C ARG A 64 9.12 30.68 -10.20
N GLY A 65 10.30 30.96 -9.65
CA GLY A 65 10.83 32.30 -9.64
C GLY A 65 10.72 32.84 -11.06
N ASN A 66 10.11 34.01 -11.20
CA ASN A 66 10.02 34.77 -12.43
C ASN A 66 11.30 34.63 -13.25
N ASP A 67 11.23 33.92 -14.37
CA ASP A 67 12.07 34.25 -15.52
C ASP A 67 11.17 34.26 -16.76
N SER A 68 10.63 35.44 -17.00
CA SER A 68 9.89 35.78 -18.21
C SER A 68 10.81 35.64 -19.42
N ARG A 69 10.75 34.51 -20.12
CA ARG A 69 11.14 34.44 -21.53
C ARG A 69 10.10 33.71 -22.37
N VAL A 70 9.53 34.50 -23.27
CA VAL A 70 8.54 34.25 -24.32
C VAL A 70 8.78 32.93 -25.08
N PRO A 71 7.72 32.21 -25.54
CA PRO A 71 7.86 30.94 -26.24
C PRO A 71 8.32 31.15 -27.69
N ARG A 72 9.29 30.34 -28.15
CA ARG A 72 9.54 30.10 -29.59
C ARG A 72 9.03 28.71 -29.96
N PRO A 73 8.28 28.55 -31.06
CA PRO A 73 7.88 27.26 -31.57
C PRO A 73 8.96 26.79 -32.54
N ASP A 74 9.79 25.82 -32.15
CA ASP A 74 10.55 25.06 -33.14
C ASP A 74 10.43 23.57 -32.83
N GLY A 75 9.93 22.87 -33.83
CA GLY A 75 9.66 21.45 -33.82
C GLY A 75 10.94 20.65 -33.63
N GLY A 76 10.96 19.89 -32.55
CA GLY A 76 11.86 18.78 -32.35
C GLY A 76 11.08 17.73 -31.62
N SER A 77 10.54 16.76 -32.36
CA SER A 77 10.08 15.49 -31.78
C SER A 77 11.26 14.91 -31.02
N ARG A 78 11.32 15.13 -29.71
CA ARG A 78 12.08 14.29 -28.82
C ARG A 78 11.36 12.95 -28.84
N GLU A 79 11.87 12.07 -29.67
CA GLU A 79 11.68 10.64 -29.51
C GLU A 79 11.93 10.32 -28.04
N SER A 80 10.86 9.87 -27.38
CA SER A 80 10.94 9.32 -26.03
C SER A 80 11.91 8.13 -26.07
N SER A 81 13.16 8.36 -25.69
CA SER A 81 14.09 7.28 -25.40
C SER A 81 13.59 6.52 -24.17
N PRO A 82 13.56 5.18 -24.18
CA PRO A 82 13.04 4.36 -23.09
C PRO A 82 14.06 4.10 -21.97
N ASP A 83 15.13 4.90 -21.85
CA ASP A 83 16.08 4.82 -20.73
C ASP A 83 15.62 5.72 -19.56
N ASP A 84 14.56 5.28 -18.87
CA ASP A 84 13.98 5.95 -17.69
C ASP A 84 14.70 5.55 -16.37
N THR A 85 15.82 4.82 -16.48
CA THR A 85 16.72 4.38 -15.38
C THR A 85 17.48 5.53 -14.70
N GLY A 86 17.40 6.74 -15.27
CA GLY A 86 18.03 7.96 -14.75
C GLY A 86 17.22 8.75 -13.71
N THR A 87 15.93 8.45 -13.52
CA THR A 87 15.08 9.25 -12.63
C THR A 87 15.23 8.84 -11.15
N GLU A 88 15.10 9.81 -10.23
CA GLU A 88 15.10 9.53 -8.78
C GLU A 88 13.98 8.55 -8.38
N ASP A 89 12.87 8.51 -9.13
CA ASP A 89 11.80 7.55 -8.90
C ASP A 89 12.20 6.12 -9.26
N ALA A 90 13.01 5.93 -10.32
CA ALA A 90 13.58 4.63 -10.65
C ALA A 90 14.55 4.15 -9.57
N LEU A 91 15.34 5.05 -8.95
CA LEU A 91 16.19 4.72 -7.80
C LEU A 91 15.35 4.29 -6.60
N VAL A 92 14.27 5.03 -6.30
CA VAL A 92 13.36 4.64 -5.21
C VAL A 92 12.75 3.27 -5.49
N ARG A 93 12.24 3.03 -6.71
CA ARG A 93 11.69 1.72 -7.09
C ARG A 93 12.73 0.61 -6.91
N ARG A 94 13.97 0.83 -7.35
CA ARG A 94 15.05 -0.15 -7.20
C ARG A 94 15.37 -0.47 -5.74
N VAL A 95 15.35 0.53 -4.85
CA VAL A 95 15.51 0.32 -3.40
C VAL A 95 14.33 -0.49 -2.83
N LEU A 96 13.11 -0.23 -3.30
CA LEU A 96 11.92 -0.98 -2.86
C LEU A 96 11.88 -2.43 -3.38
N GLU A 97 12.45 -2.70 -4.55
CA GLU A 97 12.61 -4.05 -5.11
C GLU A 97 13.62 -4.85 -4.28
N VAL A 98 14.81 -4.29 -4.03
CA VAL A 98 15.84 -4.95 -3.20
C VAL A 98 15.33 -5.20 -1.77
N GLY A 99 14.52 -4.27 -1.22
CA GLY A 99 13.89 -4.45 0.09
C GLY A 99 12.75 -5.47 0.12
N ASP A 100 12.26 -5.91 -1.04
CA ASP A 100 11.33 -7.04 -1.14
C ASP A 100 12.06 -8.37 -1.00
N GLU A 101 13.22 -8.46 -1.65
CA GLU A 101 14.07 -9.67 -1.68
C GLU A 101 14.83 -9.86 -0.36
N HIS A 102 15.06 -8.78 0.39
CA HIS A 102 15.91 -8.76 1.58
C HIS A 102 15.28 -8.05 2.76
N ASP A 103 15.42 -8.65 3.95
CA ASP A 103 15.03 -8.04 5.23
C ASP A 103 15.76 -6.72 5.51
N GLU A 104 16.91 -6.47 4.88
CA GLU A 104 17.68 -5.24 5.07
C GLU A 104 18.25 -4.76 3.73
N VAL A 105 18.02 -3.49 3.42
CA VAL A 105 18.60 -2.86 2.24
C VAL A 105 19.84 -2.09 2.65
N THR A 106 21.01 -2.50 2.19
CA THR A 106 22.29 -1.82 2.41
C THR A 106 22.84 -1.30 1.09
N LEU A 107 23.69 -0.27 1.11
CA LEU A 107 24.34 0.23 -0.11
C LEU A 107 25.16 -0.85 -0.84
N GLU A 108 25.70 -1.82 -0.10
CA GLU A 108 26.45 -2.97 -0.63
C GLU A 108 25.61 -3.92 -1.49
N ALA A 109 24.28 -3.86 -1.40
CA ALA A 109 23.37 -4.67 -2.22
C ALA A 109 23.21 -4.11 -3.66
N PHE A 110 23.80 -2.94 -3.94
CA PHE A 110 23.68 -2.27 -5.23
C PHE A 110 25.03 -2.22 -5.95
N GLU A 111 24.98 -2.12 -7.28
CA GLU A 111 26.17 -1.78 -8.07
C GLU A 111 26.75 -0.43 -7.61
N PRO A 112 28.08 -0.24 -7.64
CA PRO A 112 28.72 0.98 -7.11
C PRO A 112 28.13 2.28 -7.65
N SER A 113 27.82 2.33 -8.95
CA SER A 113 27.22 3.51 -9.59
C SER A 113 25.80 3.82 -9.10
N VAL A 114 25.04 2.81 -8.67
CA VAL A 114 23.70 2.96 -8.10
C VAL A 114 23.80 3.32 -6.63
N ALA A 115 24.73 2.69 -5.90
CA ALA A 115 25.01 3.02 -4.50
C ALA A 115 25.43 4.49 -4.33
N ASP A 116 26.33 5.00 -5.19
CA ASP A 116 26.74 6.40 -5.19
C ASP A 116 25.55 7.33 -5.43
N ARG A 117 24.69 7.00 -6.41
CA ARG A 117 23.47 7.77 -6.69
C ARG A 117 22.48 7.77 -5.53
N ILE A 118 22.36 6.66 -4.80
CA ILE A 118 21.50 6.56 -3.61
C ILE A 118 22.09 7.42 -2.47
N ALA A 119 23.40 7.35 -2.26
CA ALA A 119 24.10 8.11 -1.23
C ALA A 119 24.01 9.62 -1.46
N ASP A 120 24.09 10.07 -2.72
CA ASP A 120 24.00 11.48 -3.10
C ASP A 120 22.55 12.01 -3.18
N ALA A 121 21.56 11.12 -3.22
CA ALA A 121 20.17 11.51 -3.40
C ALA A 121 19.50 11.95 -2.10
N SER A 122 18.88 13.14 -2.13
CA SER A 122 18.18 13.74 -0.98
C SER A 122 16.92 12.98 -0.51
N ARG A 123 16.50 11.93 -1.24
CA ARG A 123 15.25 11.21 -1.01
C ARG A 123 15.38 9.97 -0.15
N PHE A 124 16.59 9.61 0.23
CA PHE A 124 16.88 8.47 1.09
C PHE A 124 17.42 8.92 2.44
N GLU A 125 17.28 8.07 3.44
CA GLU A 125 17.98 8.21 4.72
C GLU A 125 18.84 6.96 4.94
N THR A 126 19.97 7.14 5.61
CA THR A 126 20.81 6.02 6.07
C THR A 126 20.69 5.89 7.58
N VAL A 127 20.13 4.79 8.05
CA VAL A 127 19.96 4.48 9.48
C VAL A 127 20.87 3.31 9.82
N GLY A 128 22.03 3.59 10.43
CA GLY A 128 23.08 2.60 10.59
C GLY A 128 23.70 2.25 9.24
N SER A 129 23.68 0.98 8.84
CA SER A 129 24.07 0.51 7.50
C SER A 129 22.91 0.44 6.51
N ARG A 130 21.67 0.69 6.98
CA ARG A 130 20.47 0.46 6.19
C ARG A 130 20.05 1.72 5.45
N VAL A 131 19.72 1.57 4.17
CA VAL A 131 19.08 2.56 3.34
C VAL A 131 17.57 2.45 3.54
N VAL A 132 16.92 3.57 3.87
CA VAL A 132 15.46 3.63 4.00
C VAL A 132 14.87 4.68 3.08
N VAL A 133 13.64 4.43 2.62
CA VAL A 133 12.83 5.37 1.85
C VAL A 133 11.84 6.04 2.80
N PRO A 134 12.16 7.23 3.33
CA PRO A 134 11.25 7.98 4.20
C PRO A 134 10.04 8.50 3.43
N LEU A 135 8.92 8.61 4.14
CA LEU A 135 7.65 9.16 3.69
C LEU A 135 7.29 10.34 4.60
N SER A 136 7.06 11.50 3.99
CA SER A 136 6.68 12.74 4.65
C SER A 136 5.70 13.53 3.80
N SER A 137 5.07 14.54 4.38
CA SER A 137 4.32 15.56 3.64
C SER A 137 5.21 16.62 2.98
N VAL A 138 6.50 16.67 3.35
CA VAL A 138 7.45 17.72 2.98
C VAL A 138 8.51 17.21 2.01
N VAL A 139 8.91 18.06 1.05
CA VAL A 139 10.01 17.78 0.10
C VAL A 139 11.34 17.67 0.88
N PRO A 140 12.24 16.72 0.54
CA PRO A 140 12.21 15.86 -0.64
C PRO A 140 11.33 14.60 -0.52
N TYR A 141 11.06 14.13 0.69
CA TYR A 141 10.41 12.83 0.94
C TYR A 141 8.94 12.77 0.49
N ALA A 142 8.26 13.91 0.33
CA ALA A 142 6.94 13.97 -0.30
C ALA A 142 6.92 13.31 -1.70
N ARG A 143 8.05 13.33 -2.42
CA ARG A 143 8.16 12.74 -3.76
C ARG A 143 8.21 11.20 -3.73
N ASN A 144 8.57 10.60 -2.60
CA ASN A 144 8.65 9.14 -2.44
C ASN A 144 7.28 8.47 -2.48
N TRP A 145 6.19 9.19 -2.23
CA TRP A 145 4.85 8.62 -2.23
C TRP A 145 4.46 8.01 -3.57
N ARG A 146 4.80 8.63 -4.72
CA ARG A 146 4.41 8.08 -6.03
C ARG A 146 4.96 6.67 -6.26
N PRO A 147 6.30 6.46 -6.28
CA PRO A 147 6.84 5.12 -6.52
C PRO A 147 6.45 4.10 -5.44
N VAL A 148 6.25 4.55 -4.19
CA VAL A 148 5.79 3.67 -3.10
C VAL A 148 4.34 3.24 -3.28
N ILE A 149 3.46 4.14 -3.71
CA ILE A 149 2.05 3.82 -3.95
C ILE A 149 1.89 2.91 -5.18
N GLU A 150 2.66 3.14 -6.24
CA GLU A 150 2.72 2.23 -7.39
C GLU A 150 3.11 0.81 -6.94
N ALA A 151 4.22 0.68 -6.21
CA ALA A 151 4.69 -0.61 -5.69
C ALA A 151 3.76 -1.23 -4.65
N LEU A 152 2.98 -0.43 -3.92
CA LEU A 152 1.97 -0.90 -2.98
C LEU A 152 0.75 -1.46 -3.71
N ILE A 153 0.27 -0.78 -4.76
CA ILE A 153 -0.88 -1.23 -5.56
C ILE A 153 -0.56 -2.58 -6.21
N GLU A 154 0.60 -2.70 -6.84
CA GLU A 154 1.06 -3.94 -7.50
C GLU A 154 1.03 -5.11 -6.51
N ARG A 155 1.70 -4.98 -5.37
CA ARG A 155 1.73 -6.03 -4.34
C ARG A 155 0.36 -6.38 -3.77
N VAL A 156 -0.53 -5.40 -3.60
CA VAL A 156 -1.89 -5.65 -3.12
C VAL A 156 -2.71 -6.40 -4.17
N GLU A 157 -2.53 -6.08 -5.45
CA GLU A 157 -3.19 -6.78 -6.56
C GLU A 157 -2.72 -8.24 -6.67
N ASP A 158 -1.41 -8.49 -6.52
CA ASP A 158 -0.85 -9.84 -6.52
C ASP A 158 -1.40 -10.68 -5.35
N ALA A 159 -1.34 -10.14 -4.13
CA ALA A 159 -1.89 -10.79 -2.95
C ALA A 159 -3.41 -11.05 -3.10
N LEU A 160 -4.14 -10.11 -3.71
CA LEU A 160 -5.56 -10.26 -3.98
C LEU A 160 -5.85 -11.38 -4.99
N GLU A 161 -5.04 -11.52 -6.04
CA GLU A 161 -5.15 -12.62 -6.99
C GLU A 161 -4.96 -13.98 -6.29
N ASP A 162 -3.94 -14.09 -5.45
CA ASP A 162 -3.64 -15.29 -4.68
C ASP A 162 -4.77 -15.65 -3.71
N PHE A 163 -5.28 -14.69 -2.94
CA PHE A 163 -6.40 -14.96 -2.03
C PHE A 163 -7.69 -15.33 -2.77
N ARG A 164 -7.96 -14.73 -3.93
CA ARG A 164 -9.08 -15.15 -4.79
C ARG A 164 -8.88 -16.59 -5.28
N ARG A 165 -7.66 -16.99 -5.63
CA ARG A 165 -7.33 -18.37 -6.01
C ARG A 165 -7.53 -19.32 -4.84
N ILE A 166 -7.13 -18.93 -3.63
CA ILE A 166 -7.33 -19.70 -2.40
C ILE A 166 -8.83 -19.89 -2.13
N VAL A 167 -9.65 -18.83 -2.20
CA VAL A 167 -11.11 -18.93 -2.01
C VAL A 167 -11.72 -19.95 -2.96
N ARG A 168 -11.37 -19.89 -4.26
CA ARG A 168 -11.83 -20.87 -5.26
C ARG A 168 -11.45 -22.30 -4.86
N ARG A 169 -10.21 -22.50 -4.41
CA ARG A 169 -9.68 -23.80 -4.00
C ARG A 169 -10.36 -24.34 -2.73
N VAL A 170 -10.54 -23.52 -1.69
CA VAL A 170 -11.19 -23.92 -0.44
C VAL A 170 -12.64 -24.33 -0.71
N ARG A 171 -13.38 -23.55 -1.51
CA ARG A 171 -14.76 -23.87 -1.90
C ARG A 171 -14.85 -25.19 -2.67
N ALA A 172 -13.96 -25.42 -3.63
CA ALA A 172 -13.93 -26.66 -4.41
C ALA A 172 -13.58 -27.90 -3.57
N ALA A 173 -12.75 -27.74 -2.55
CA ALA A 173 -12.37 -28.81 -1.63
C ALA A 173 -13.44 -29.13 -0.57
N GLY A 174 -14.57 -28.40 -0.55
CA GLY A 174 -15.59 -28.54 0.51
C GLY A 174 -15.05 -28.10 1.88
N GLY A 175 -14.13 -27.13 1.90
CA GLY A 175 -13.50 -26.65 3.12
C GLY A 175 -14.49 -26.15 4.17
N ASN A 176 -14.05 -26.11 5.43
CA ASN A 176 -14.87 -25.61 6.54
C ASN A 176 -15.39 -24.20 6.22
N GLY A 177 -16.68 -23.94 6.46
CA GLY A 177 -17.31 -22.64 6.20
C GLY A 177 -16.57 -21.47 6.86
N THR A 178 -15.99 -21.67 8.05
CA THR A 178 -15.18 -20.65 8.73
C THR A 178 -13.92 -20.27 7.94
N LEU A 179 -13.23 -21.25 7.35
CA LEU A 179 -12.03 -20.99 6.54
C LEU A 179 -12.39 -20.25 5.24
N VAL A 180 -13.50 -20.63 4.60
CA VAL A 180 -14.02 -19.95 3.42
C VAL A 180 -14.30 -18.48 3.74
N THR A 181 -15.06 -18.20 4.81
CA THR A 181 -15.40 -16.84 5.23
C THR A 181 -14.16 -16.02 5.60
N GLY A 182 -13.17 -16.63 6.26
CA GLY A 182 -11.92 -15.93 6.58
C GLY A 182 -11.14 -15.54 5.33
N CYS A 183 -11.00 -16.44 4.35
CA CYS A 183 -10.34 -16.10 3.08
C CYS A 183 -11.11 -15.03 2.30
N GLU A 184 -12.44 -15.06 2.31
CA GLU A 184 -13.28 -14.03 1.69
C GLU A 184 -13.10 -12.67 2.37
N ALA A 185 -13.02 -12.62 3.70
CA ALA A 185 -12.74 -11.39 4.43
C ALA A 185 -11.40 -10.78 4.04
N VAL A 186 -10.34 -11.60 3.89
CA VAL A 186 -9.03 -11.12 3.41
C VAL A 186 -9.14 -10.53 2.00
N VAL A 187 -9.90 -11.16 1.09
CA VAL A 187 -10.17 -10.62 -0.25
C VAL A 187 -10.86 -9.25 -0.17
N GLU A 188 -11.93 -9.12 0.63
CA GLU A 188 -12.67 -7.86 0.78
C GLU A 188 -11.79 -6.74 1.36
N MET A 189 -10.93 -7.07 2.33
CA MET A 189 -9.99 -6.13 2.93
C MET A 189 -8.93 -5.66 1.92
N LEU A 190 -8.38 -6.57 1.10
CA LEU A 190 -7.43 -6.24 0.05
C LEU A 190 -8.07 -5.39 -1.06
N GLU A 191 -9.30 -5.70 -1.46
CA GLU A 191 -10.06 -4.89 -2.43
C GLU A 191 -10.30 -3.47 -1.91
N THR A 192 -10.70 -3.36 -0.64
CA THR A 192 -10.91 -2.07 0.02
C THR A 192 -9.62 -1.26 0.09
N LEU A 193 -8.51 -1.92 0.46
CA LEU A 193 -7.19 -1.30 0.51
C LEU A 193 -6.77 -0.79 -0.87
N ALA A 194 -6.88 -1.61 -1.92
CA ALA A 194 -6.56 -1.22 -3.28
C ALA A 194 -7.38 0.00 -3.74
N LEU A 195 -8.68 0.03 -3.41
CA LEU A 195 -9.56 1.14 -3.72
C LEU A 195 -9.13 2.43 -3.00
N VAL A 196 -8.84 2.35 -1.70
CA VAL A 196 -8.41 3.51 -0.89
C VAL A 196 -7.10 4.07 -1.40
N VAL A 197 -6.11 3.21 -1.65
CA VAL A 197 -4.79 3.60 -2.14
C VAL A 197 -4.88 4.25 -3.52
N ARG A 198 -5.63 3.65 -4.46
CA ARG A 198 -5.86 4.25 -5.79
C ARG A 198 -6.59 5.57 -5.73
N ARG A 199 -7.58 5.70 -4.83
CA ARG A 199 -8.31 6.95 -4.65
C ARG A 199 -7.38 8.04 -4.11
N ALA A 200 -6.52 7.71 -3.15
CA ALA A 200 -5.57 8.66 -2.60
C ALA A 200 -4.56 9.13 -3.67
N ASP A 201 -4.06 8.20 -4.50
CA ASP A 201 -3.20 8.53 -5.65
C ASP A 201 -3.94 9.37 -6.70
N ALA A 202 -5.18 9.00 -7.04
CA ALA A 202 -6.01 9.73 -7.98
C ALA A 202 -6.33 11.14 -7.49
N ASP A 203 -6.67 11.33 -6.21
CA ASP A 203 -6.91 12.66 -5.63
C ASP A 203 -5.63 13.53 -5.66
N ALA A 204 -4.47 12.93 -5.41
CA ALA A 204 -3.18 13.61 -5.54
C ALA A 204 -2.85 13.97 -7.01
N ARG A 205 -3.23 13.12 -7.97
CA ARG A 205 -3.04 13.35 -9.42
C ARG A 205 -4.08 14.30 -10.02
N TYR A 206 -5.34 14.23 -9.62
CA TYR A 206 -6.47 14.97 -10.19
C TYR A 206 -6.44 16.46 -9.81
N VAL A 207 -5.95 16.78 -8.61
CA VAL A 207 -5.70 18.18 -8.19
C VAL A 207 -4.53 18.81 -8.97
N ARG A 208 -3.72 18.02 -9.67
CA ARG A 208 -2.74 18.53 -10.66
C ARG A 208 -3.41 19.16 -11.88
N GLU A 209 -4.68 18.85 -12.12
CA GLU A 209 -5.40 19.20 -13.36
C GLU A 209 -6.67 20.05 -13.12
N ARG A 210 -7.20 20.11 -11.89
CA ARG A 210 -8.37 20.96 -11.61
C ARG A 210 -8.49 21.40 -10.13
N THR A 211 -8.69 22.69 -9.95
CA THR A 211 -8.98 23.40 -8.69
C THR A 211 -10.20 22.85 -7.94
N ASP A 212 -9.99 22.54 -6.65
CA ASP A 212 -10.85 22.58 -5.43
C ASP A 212 -12.39 22.50 -5.53
N HIS A 213 -13.03 21.61 -4.72
CA HIS A 213 -14.12 21.96 -3.76
C HIS A 213 -14.88 20.84 -2.97
N ARG A 214 -14.49 19.54 -2.87
CA ARG A 214 -15.40 18.54 -2.24
C ARG A 214 -14.83 17.45 -1.32
N GLN A 215 -13.66 17.63 -0.70
CA GLN A 215 -13.12 16.60 0.21
C GLN A 215 -13.82 16.55 1.59
N GLY A 216 -14.44 17.64 2.06
CA GLY A 216 -15.11 17.68 3.37
C GLY A 216 -16.41 16.85 3.46
N GLU A 217 -17.17 16.73 2.36
CA GLU A 217 -18.47 16.05 2.35
C GLU A 217 -18.33 14.51 2.33
N LEU A 218 -17.22 14.00 1.79
CA LEU A 218 -16.98 12.57 1.60
C LEU A 218 -16.57 11.87 2.91
N LEU A 219 -15.75 12.53 3.74
CA LEU A 219 -15.34 12.00 5.04
C LEU A 219 -16.51 11.96 6.04
N ALA A 220 -17.40 12.96 5.99
CA ALA A 220 -18.63 12.98 6.78
C ALA A 220 -19.59 11.83 6.42
N THR A 221 -19.52 11.30 5.19
CA THR A 221 -20.36 10.19 4.74
C THR A 221 -19.84 8.84 5.26
N VAL A 222 -18.52 8.65 5.29
CA VAL A 222 -17.88 7.45 5.86
C VAL A 222 -18.10 7.37 7.38
N GLU A 223 -17.98 8.49 8.09
CA GLU A 223 -18.23 8.55 9.53
C GLU A 223 -19.70 8.23 9.88
N ARG A 224 -20.63 8.69 9.03
CA ARG A 224 -22.07 8.40 9.18
C ARG A 224 -22.38 6.92 8.92
N ALA A 225 -21.73 6.29 7.94
CA ALA A 225 -21.86 4.85 7.67
C ALA A 225 -21.27 3.99 8.81
N ALA A 226 -20.08 4.36 9.33
CA ALA A 226 -19.47 3.68 10.47
C ALA A 226 -20.30 3.78 11.76
N THR A 227 -21.00 4.91 11.95
CA THR A 227 -21.90 5.13 13.09
C THR A 227 -23.20 4.32 12.96
N GLN A 228 -23.69 4.09 11.75
CA GLN A 228 -24.89 3.27 11.49
C GLN A 228 -24.65 1.75 11.61
N LEU A 229 -23.39 1.30 11.53
CA LEU A 229 -23.01 -0.10 11.74
C LEU A 229 -22.80 -0.46 13.23
N ARG A 230 -22.58 0.54 14.09
CA ARG A 230 -22.41 0.35 15.55
C ARG A 230 -23.66 -0.01 16.38
N PRO A 231 -24.92 0.24 15.99
CA PRO A 231 -26.07 -0.12 16.82
C PRO A 231 -26.40 -1.62 16.81
N GLN A 232 -25.93 -2.39 15.81
CA GLN A 232 -26.29 -3.81 15.69
C GLN A 232 -25.41 -4.77 16.49
N GLN A 233 -24.24 -4.33 16.97
CA GLN A 233 -23.39 -5.15 17.85
C GLN A 233 -23.77 -5.05 19.34
N ARG A 234 -24.58 -4.07 19.76
CA ARG A 234 -25.00 -3.94 21.17
C ARG A 234 -26.32 -4.65 21.51
N THR A 235 -27.10 -5.11 20.54
CA THR A 235 -28.39 -5.78 20.78
C THR A 235 -28.33 -7.31 20.77
N ARG A 236 -27.22 -7.93 20.35
CA ARG A 236 -27.06 -9.40 20.39
C ARG A 236 -26.37 -9.94 21.64
N SER A 237 -25.87 -9.09 22.52
CA SER A 237 -25.18 -9.49 23.75
C SER A 237 -26.06 -9.51 25.00
N ARG A 238 -27.40 -9.39 24.88
CA ARG A 238 -28.27 -9.19 26.06
C ARG A 238 -29.54 -10.06 26.13
N THR A 239 -29.60 -11.18 25.42
CA THR A 239 -30.75 -12.12 25.49
C THR A 239 -30.36 -13.59 25.67
N ARG A 240 -29.23 -13.86 26.35
CA ARG A 240 -28.88 -15.24 26.73
C ARG A 240 -28.20 -15.32 28.10
N SER A 241 -28.94 -14.91 29.12
CA SER A 241 -28.78 -15.40 30.49
C SER A 241 -30.04 -14.97 31.24
N ASP A 242 -31.00 -15.88 31.34
CA ASP A 242 -31.97 -16.06 32.43
C ASP A 242 -33.04 -17.02 31.93
N ASP A 243 -32.66 -18.30 31.91
CA ASP A 243 -33.56 -19.45 31.95
C ASP A 243 -32.74 -20.66 32.42
N ASN A 244 -32.54 -20.75 33.73
CA ASN A 244 -32.54 -22.02 34.47
C ASN A 244 -32.39 -21.80 35.99
N ALA A 245 -33.36 -22.36 36.70
CA ALA A 245 -33.48 -22.62 38.14
C ALA A 245 -33.86 -21.43 39.05
#